data_AF-A0A2K6KUI3-F1
#
_entry.id   AF-A0A2K6KUI3-F1
#
_cell.length_a   1.000
_cell.length_b   1.000
_cell.length_c   1.000
_cell.angle_alpha   90.00
_cell.angle_beta   90.00
_cell.angle_gamma   90.00
#
_symmetry.space_group_name_H-M   'P 1'
#
loop_
_entity.id
_entity.type
_entity.pdbx_description
1 polymer ?
#
loop_
_entity_poly.entity_id
_entity_poly.type
_entity_poly.pdbx_seq_one_letter_code
_entity_poly.pdbx_strand_id
1 'polypeptide(L)'
;TSLPAMTDRLESIARQNGLGSHLSASGTECYITSDMFYVEVQLDPAGQLCDVKVAHHGENPVSCPELVQQLREKNFDEFSKHLKGLVNLYNLPGDNKLKTKMYLALQSLEQDLSKMAIMYWKATNAGPLDKILHGSVGYLTPRSGGHLMNLKYYVSPSDLLDDKTASPIILHENNVSRSLGMNSSVTIEGTSAMYKLPIAPLIMGSHPVDNKWTPSFSSITSANSVDLPACFFLKFPQPIPVSRAFVQKLQSCTGIPLFETQPTYAPLYELITQFELSKDPDPIPLNHNMRFYAALPGQQHCYFLNKDAPLPDGRSLQGTLVSKITFQHPGRVPLILNLIRHQVAYNTLIGSCVKRTILKEDSPGLLQFEVCPLSESRFSVSFQHPVNDSLVCVVMDVQDSTHVSCKLYKGLSDALICTDDFIAKVVQRCMSIPVTMRAIRRKAETIQADTPALSLIAETVEDMVKKNLPPASSPGSKNPELGSG
;
A
#
# COMPACT_ATOMS: atom_id res chain seq x y z
N THR A 1 -8.32 -40.49 -5.91
CA THR A 1 -7.40 -40.59 -7.05
C THR A 1 -6.65 -41.88 -6.86
N SER A 2 -6.43 -42.70 -7.89
CA SER A 2 -5.62 -43.92 -7.70
C SER A 2 -4.16 -43.53 -7.47
N LEU A 3 -3.40 -44.38 -6.76
CA LEU A 3 -1.97 -44.15 -6.48
C LEU A 3 -1.15 -43.81 -7.75
N PRO A 4 -1.29 -44.54 -8.89
CA PRO A 4 -0.56 -44.21 -10.11
C PRO A 4 -0.92 -42.83 -10.67
N ALA A 5 -2.21 -42.48 -10.68
CA ALA A 5 -2.66 -41.19 -11.20
C ALA A 5 -2.18 -39.99 -10.35
N MET A 6 -2.03 -40.18 -9.04
CA MET A 6 -1.43 -39.15 -8.17
C MET A 6 0.07 -39.01 -8.48
N THR A 7 0.80 -40.12 -8.58
CA THR A 7 2.24 -40.11 -8.87
C THR A 7 2.53 -39.48 -10.23
N ASP A 8 1.82 -39.87 -11.30
CA ASP A 8 2.00 -39.30 -12.65
C ASP A 8 1.79 -37.79 -12.64
N ARG A 9 0.84 -37.30 -11.83
CA ARG A 9 0.57 -35.88 -11.68
C ARG A 9 1.71 -35.18 -10.94
N LEU A 10 2.21 -35.74 -9.85
CA LEU A 10 3.34 -35.20 -9.09
C LEU A 10 4.62 -35.16 -9.95
N GLU A 11 4.92 -36.22 -10.68
CA GLU A 11 6.04 -36.28 -11.63
C GLU A 11 5.91 -35.23 -12.74
N SER A 12 4.71 -35.08 -13.30
CA SER A 12 4.47 -34.03 -14.30
C SER A 12 4.73 -32.63 -13.73
N ILE A 13 4.27 -32.34 -12.51
CA ILE A 13 4.48 -31.04 -11.86
C ILE A 13 5.97 -30.84 -11.52
N ALA A 14 6.65 -31.86 -11.01
CA ALA A 14 8.09 -31.82 -10.72
C ALA A 14 8.89 -31.47 -11.99
N ARG A 15 8.62 -32.19 -13.08
CA ARG A 15 9.26 -31.96 -14.38
C ARG A 15 9.00 -30.56 -14.93
N GLN A 16 7.77 -30.04 -14.80
CA GLN A 16 7.43 -28.66 -15.20
C GLN A 16 8.25 -27.60 -14.44
N ASN A 17 8.66 -27.90 -13.21
CA ASN A 17 9.49 -27.04 -12.38
C ASN A 17 11.00 -27.35 -12.49
N GLY A 18 11.40 -28.23 -13.40
CA GLY A 18 12.80 -28.62 -13.59
C GLY A 18 13.38 -29.47 -12.44
N LEU A 19 12.53 -30.18 -11.71
CA LEU A 19 12.90 -31.03 -10.59
C LEU A 19 12.91 -32.51 -10.99
N GLY A 20 13.75 -33.30 -10.31
CA GLY A 20 13.71 -34.75 -10.42
C GLY A 20 12.54 -35.31 -9.61
N SER A 21 12.01 -36.47 -10.01
CA SER A 21 11.04 -37.21 -9.20
C SER A 21 11.29 -38.70 -9.26
N HIS A 22 11.09 -39.41 -8.15
CA HIS A 22 11.14 -40.86 -8.09
C HIS A 22 10.24 -41.40 -6.97
N LEU A 23 9.81 -42.66 -7.12
CA LEU A 23 9.09 -43.39 -6.08
C LEU A 23 10.07 -44.18 -5.20
N SER A 24 9.72 -44.33 -3.92
CA SER A 24 10.41 -45.24 -3.02
C SER A 24 10.19 -46.71 -3.42
N ALA A 25 11.04 -47.59 -2.89
CA ALA A 25 10.92 -49.03 -3.14
C ALA A 25 9.59 -49.63 -2.63
N SER A 26 8.93 -49.00 -1.65
CA SER A 26 7.60 -49.42 -1.18
C SER A 26 6.45 -48.94 -2.08
N GLY A 27 6.73 -48.01 -3.01
CA GLY A 27 5.73 -47.40 -3.90
C GLY A 27 4.78 -46.42 -3.23
N THR A 28 4.96 -46.14 -1.93
CA THR A 28 4.06 -45.29 -1.12
C THR A 28 4.61 -43.89 -0.90
N GLU A 29 5.87 -43.62 -1.23
CA GLU A 29 6.50 -42.31 -1.04
C GLU A 29 7.02 -41.78 -2.37
N CYS A 30 6.61 -40.57 -2.73
CA CYS A 30 7.09 -39.87 -3.91
C CYS A 30 8.06 -38.78 -3.48
N TYR A 31 9.29 -38.84 -3.98
CA TYR A 31 10.31 -37.85 -3.75
C TYR A 31 10.44 -36.92 -4.95
N ILE A 32 10.39 -35.62 -4.70
CA ILE A 32 10.68 -34.56 -5.66
C ILE A 32 11.98 -33.90 -5.22
N THR A 33 13.04 -33.98 -6.04
CA THR A 33 14.41 -33.67 -5.61
C THR A 33 15.07 -32.55 -6.41
N SER A 34 15.95 -31.83 -5.72
CA SER A 34 16.92 -30.86 -6.22
C SER A 34 18.26 -31.07 -5.50
N ASP A 35 19.30 -30.33 -5.89
CA ASP A 35 20.61 -30.37 -5.24
C ASP A 35 20.56 -29.83 -3.80
N MET A 36 19.65 -28.89 -3.53
CA MET A 36 19.59 -28.14 -2.27
C MET A 36 18.40 -28.48 -1.37
N PHE A 37 17.42 -29.23 -1.87
CA PHE A 37 16.26 -29.66 -1.09
C PHE A 37 15.59 -30.89 -1.73
N TYR A 38 14.75 -31.56 -0.96
CA TYR A 38 13.76 -32.49 -1.50
C TYR A 38 12.42 -32.33 -0.80
N VAL A 39 11.35 -32.73 -1.50
CA VAL A 39 9.99 -32.83 -0.99
C VAL A 39 9.59 -34.29 -1.02
N GLU A 40 9.13 -34.80 0.12
CA GLU A 40 8.66 -36.17 0.28
C GLU A 40 7.15 -36.14 0.44
N VAL A 41 6.42 -36.72 -0.51
CA VAL A 41 4.97 -36.88 -0.47
C VAL A 41 4.65 -38.31 -0.05
N GLN A 42 4.10 -38.46 1.15
CA GLN A 42 3.75 -39.75 1.73
C GLN A 42 2.29 -40.09 1.41
N LEU A 43 2.07 -41.24 0.78
CA LEU A 43 0.77 -41.77 0.39
C LEU A 43 0.51 -43.10 1.12
N ASP A 44 -0.74 -43.42 1.40
CA ASP A 44 -1.12 -44.76 1.88
C ASP A 44 -1.26 -45.76 0.70
N PRO A 45 -1.37 -47.07 0.96
CA PRO A 45 -1.60 -48.07 -0.09
C PRO A 45 -2.90 -47.87 -0.91
N ALA A 46 -3.84 -47.07 -0.42
CA ALA A 46 -5.06 -46.70 -1.14
C ALA A 46 -4.88 -45.44 -2.02
N GLY A 47 -3.69 -44.82 -2.00
CA GLY A 47 -3.37 -43.61 -2.74
C GLY A 47 -3.87 -42.31 -2.10
N GLN A 48 -4.21 -42.32 -0.81
CA GLN A 48 -4.56 -41.12 -0.05
C GLN A 48 -3.32 -40.45 0.53
N LEU A 49 -3.36 -39.13 0.64
CA LEU A 49 -2.27 -38.32 1.17
C LEU A 49 -2.18 -38.41 2.70
N CYS A 50 -1.05 -38.91 3.19
CA CYS A 50 -0.71 -38.97 4.60
C CYS A 50 -0.04 -37.67 5.06
N ASP A 51 1.09 -37.33 4.44
CA ASP A 51 1.91 -36.18 4.83
C ASP A 51 2.72 -35.66 3.64
N VAL A 52 3.23 -34.43 3.76
CA VAL A 52 4.20 -33.84 2.84
C VAL A 52 5.30 -33.21 3.67
N LYS A 53 6.54 -33.69 3.50
CA LYS A 53 7.71 -33.19 4.20
C LYS A 53 8.64 -32.46 3.26
N VAL A 54 9.31 -31.43 3.77
CA VAL A 54 10.34 -30.66 3.05
C VAL A 54 11.64 -30.77 3.83
N ALA A 55 12.71 -31.15 3.15
CA ALA A 55 14.06 -31.19 3.71
C ALA A 55 14.97 -30.27 2.91
N HIS A 56 15.57 -29.30 3.58
CA HIS A 56 16.64 -28.48 3.02
C HIS A 56 17.99 -29.18 3.21
N HIS A 57 18.99 -28.81 2.40
CA HIS A 57 20.31 -29.43 2.45
C HIS A 57 20.92 -29.36 3.87
N GLY A 58 21.21 -30.53 4.45
CA GLY A 58 21.77 -30.65 5.80
C GLY A 58 20.75 -30.53 6.94
N GLU A 59 19.46 -30.41 6.64
CA GLU A 59 18.37 -30.39 7.63
C GLU A 59 17.55 -31.68 7.58
N ASN A 60 16.89 -31.99 8.69
CA ASN A 60 15.93 -33.10 8.74
C ASN A 60 14.64 -32.71 8.01
N PRO A 61 13.95 -33.66 7.34
CA PRO A 61 12.65 -33.41 6.75
C PRO A 61 11.62 -32.97 7.80
N VAL A 62 10.90 -31.88 7.51
CA VAL A 62 9.86 -31.30 8.36
C VAL A 62 8.52 -31.34 7.63
N SER A 63 7.48 -31.82 8.31
CA SER A 63 6.10 -31.82 7.78
C SER A 63 5.63 -30.40 7.47
N CYS A 64 4.99 -30.23 6.31
CA CYS A 64 4.49 -28.97 5.81
C CYS A 64 2.97 -29.03 5.64
N PRO A 65 2.19 -28.60 6.67
CA PRO A 65 0.73 -28.68 6.65
C PRO A 65 0.08 -27.96 5.46
N GLU A 66 0.71 -26.87 4.99
CA GLU A 66 0.26 -26.12 3.82
C GLU A 66 0.28 -26.98 2.56
N LEU A 67 1.39 -27.68 2.27
CA LEU A 67 1.47 -28.57 1.10
C LEU A 67 0.52 -29.76 1.22
N VAL A 68 0.32 -30.27 2.44
CA VAL A 68 -0.69 -31.30 2.72
C VAL A 68 -2.07 -30.80 2.35
N GLN A 69 -2.42 -29.57 2.75
CA GLN A 69 -3.71 -28.97 2.44
C GLN A 69 -3.89 -28.78 0.92
N GLN A 70 -2.91 -28.18 0.23
CA GLN A 70 -3.00 -27.94 -1.22
C GLN A 70 -3.20 -29.25 -2.01
N LEU A 71 -2.47 -30.32 -1.67
CA LEU A 71 -2.64 -31.61 -2.34
C LEU A 71 -3.96 -32.30 -1.97
N ARG A 72 -4.42 -32.18 -0.71
CA ARG A 72 -5.71 -32.73 -0.26
C ARG A 72 -6.89 -32.07 -0.97
N GLU A 73 -6.82 -30.76 -1.17
CA GLU A 73 -7.80 -29.97 -1.93
C GLU A 73 -7.64 -30.13 -3.45
N LYS A 74 -6.64 -30.91 -3.91
CA LYS A 74 -6.28 -31.10 -5.32
C LYS A 74 -5.94 -29.78 -6.04
N ASN A 75 -5.44 -28.80 -5.29
CA ASN A 75 -4.96 -27.53 -5.81
C ASN A 75 -3.51 -27.67 -6.31
N PHE A 76 -3.36 -28.41 -7.41
CA PHE A 76 -2.06 -28.71 -8.00
C PHE A 76 -1.34 -27.47 -8.55
N ASP A 77 -2.09 -26.45 -8.94
CA ASP A 77 -1.52 -25.18 -9.41
C ASP A 77 -0.79 -24.46 -8.28
N GLU A 78 -1.39 -24.41 -7.09
CA GLU A 78 -0.75 -23.84 -5.90
C GLU A 78 0.42 -24.69 -5.42
N PHE A 79 0.29 -26.02 -5.42
CA PHE A 79 1.40 -26.93 -5.13
C PHE A 79 2.60 -26.68 -6.09
N SER A 80 2.33 -26.48 -7.38
CA SER A 80 3.36 -26.11 -8.36
C SER A 80 4.02 -24.76 -8.02
N LYS A 81 3.26 -23.76 -7.56
CA LYS A 81 3.83 -22.47 -7.11
C LYS A 81 4.76 -22.65 -5.91
N HIS A 82 4.43 -23.53 -4.97
CA HIS A 82 5.34 -23.86 -3.87
C HIS A 82 6.64 -24.51 -4.37
N LEU A 83 6.58 -25.48 -5.29
CA LEU A 83 7.81 -26.06 -5.85
C LEU A 83 8.66 -25.01 -6.56
N LYS A 84 8.04 -24.13 -7.36
CA LYS A 84 8.71 -22.99 -8.00
C LYS A 84 9.35 -22.05 -6.98
N GLY A 85 8.66 -21.80 -5.86
CA GLY A 85 9.18 -21.00 -4.75
C GLY A 85 10.44 -21.61 -4.12
N LEU A 86 10.44 -22.92 -3.89
CA LEU A 86 11.62 -23.65 -3.39
C LEU A 86 12.79 -23.63 -4.38
N VAL A 87 12.51 -23.79 -5.68
CA VAL A 87 13.55 -23.64 -6.74
C VAL A 87 14.14 -22.23 -6.71
N ASN A 88 13.29 -21.21 -6.67
CA ASN A 88 13.73 -19.81 -6.66
C ASN A 88 14.54 -19.44 -5.42
N LEU A 89 14.24 -20.06 -4.26
CA LEU A 89 15.00 -19.86 -3.01
C LEU A 89 16.48 -20.21 -3.18
N TYR A 90 16.81 -21.17 -4.04
CA TYR A 90 18.17 -21.63 -4.30
C TYR A 90 18.72 -21.19 -5.67
N ASN A 91 18.00 -20.32 -6.38
CA ASN A 91 18.48 -19.68 -7.60
C ASN A 91 19.46 -18.53 -7.25
N LEU A 92 20.55 -18.92 -6.60
CA LEU A 92 21.58 -18.05 -6.04
C LEU A 92 22.93 -18.38 -6.70
N PRO A 93 23.84 -17.39 -6.83
CA PRO A 93 25.16 -17.62 -7.41
C PRO A 93 26.02 -18.52 -6.50
N GLY A 94 26.92 -19.29 -7.11
CA GLY A 94 27.95 -20.09 -6.43
C GLY A 94 27.60 -21.55 -6.17
N ASP A 95 28.48 -22.21 -5.42
CA ASP A 95 28.39 -23.64 -5.10
C ASP A 95 27.40 -23.94 -3.95
N ASN A 96 27.15 -25.22 -3.69
CA ASN A 96 26.21 -25.64 -2.64
C ASN A 96 26.62 -25.14 -1.25
N LYS A 97 27.92 -25.00 -0.96
CA LYS A 97 28.41 -24.46 0.32
C LYS A 97 28.02 -22.98 0.48
N LEU A 98 28.18 -22.18 -0.58
CA LEU A 98 27.79 -20.77 -0.55
C LEU A 98 26.26 -20.62 -0.43
N LYS A 99 25.50 -21.42 -1.19
CA LYS A 99 24.02 -21.45 -1.10
C LYS A 99 23.54 -21.79 0.30
N THR A 100 24.16 -22.75 0.99
CA THR A 100 23.85 -23.07 2.39
C THR A 100 24.10 -21.89 3.31
N LYS A 101 25.20 -21.14 3.16
CA LYS A 101 25.45 -19.94 3.96
C LYS A 101 24.43 -18.82 3.69
N MET A 102 24.02 -18.63 2.44
CA MET A 102 22.97 -17.67 2.09
C MET A 102 21.62 -18.05 2.70
N TYR A 103 21.28 -19.35 2.67
CA TYR A 103 20.07 -19.87 3.31
C TYR A 103 20.09 -19.69 4.84
N LEU A 104 21.23 -19.95 5.51
CA LEU A 104 21.43 -19.67 6.94
C LEU A 104 21.26 -18.18 7.26
N ALA A 105 21.78 -17.29 6.42
CA ALA A 105 21.58 -15.85 6.58
C ALA A 105 20.10 -15.45 6.49
N LEU A 106 19.35 -16.04 5.54
CA LEU A 106 17.92 -15.81 5.42
C LEU A 106 17.15 -16.34 6.66
N GLN A 107 17.45 -17.56 7.12
CA GLN A 107 16.82 -18.11 8.32
C GLN A 107 17.09 -17.24 9.57
N SER A 108 18.31 -16.76 9.72
CA SER A 108 18.69 -15.83 10.79
C SER A 108 17.84 -14.56 10.76
N LEU A 109 17.68 -13.96 9.58
CA LEU A 109 16.82 -12.79 9.38
C LEU A 109 15.35 -13.11 9.74
N GLU A 110 14.81 -14.22 9.22
CA GLU A 110 13.44 -14.66 9.47
C GLU A 110 13.16 -14.81 10.98
N GLN A 111 14.13 -15.34 11.75
CA GLN A 111 14.02 -15.47 13.20
C GLN A 111 13.99 -14.10 13.91
N ASP A 112 14.87 -13.17 13.53
CA ASP A 112 14.87 -11.81 14.09
C ASP A 112 13.57 -11.05 13.78
N LEU A 113 13.05 -11.15 12.55
CA LEU A 113 11.78 -10.51 12.17
C LEU A 113 10.60 -11.09 12.94
N SER A 114 10.55 -12.42 13.06
CA SER A 114 9.52 -13.12 13.83
C SER A 114 9.55 -12.69 15.30
N LYS A 115 10.75 -12.56 15.87
CA LYS A 115 10.92 -12.09 17.24
C LYS A 115 10.48 -10.64 17.42
N MET A 116 10.80 -9.74 16.48
CA MET A 116 10.31 -8.37 16.50
C MET A 116 8.77 -8.29 16.44
N ALA A 117 8.14 -9.12 15.60
CA ALA A 117 6.68 -9.19 15.52
C ALA A 117 6.06 -9.63 16.86
N ILE A 118 6.62 -10.67 17.48
CA ILE A 118 6.15 -11.19 18.77
C ILE A 118 6.35 -10.17 19.90
N MET A 119 7.49 -9.45 19.90
CA MET A 119 7.75 -8.39 20.88
C MET A 119 6.72 -7.26 20.77
N TYR A 120 6.44 -6.80 19.54
CA TYR A 120 5.43 -5.77 19.31
C TYR A 120 4.04 -6.22 19.78
N TRP A 121 3.64 -7.46 19.44
CA TRP A 121 2.37 -8.02 19.92
C TRP A 121 2.32 -7.99 21.44
N LYS A 122 3.30 -8.60 22.12
CA LYS A 122 3.29 -8.70 23.58
C LYS A 122 3.24 -7.34 24.27
N ALA A 123 3.87 -6.32 23.70
CA ALA A 123 3.89 -4.97 24.24
C ALA A 123 2.57 -4.21 24.07
N THR A 124 1.83 -4.46 22.98
CA THR A 124 0.67 -3.63 22.60
C THR A 124 -0.67 -4.33 22.72
N ASN A 125 -0.69 -5.66 22.70
CA ASN A 125 -1.90 -6.47 22.51
C ASN A 125 -2.75 -6.00 21.30
N ALA A 126 -2.07 -5.49 20.27
CA ALA A 126 -2.67 -4.93 19.07
C ALA A 126 -3.49 -5.98 18.28
N GLY A 127 -4.61 -5.55 17.69
CA GLY A 127 -5.37 -6.37 16.74
C GLY A 127 -4.65 -6.53 15.41
N PRO A 128 -5.13 -7.41 14.49
CA PRO A 128 -4.48 -7.62 13.20
C PRO A 128 -4.30 -6.36 12.36
N LEU A 129 -5.28 -5.44 12.36
CA LEU A 129 -5.20 -4.17 11.62
C LEU A 129 -4.07 -3.27 12.17
N ASP A 130 -3.98 -3.16 13.49
CA ASP A 130 -2.92 -2.37 14.14
C ASP A 130 -1.54 -3.00 13.91
N LYS A 131 -1.43 -4.34 13.91
CA LYS A 131 -0.20 -5.03 13.52
C LYS A 131 0.23 -4.68 12.10
N ILE A 132 -0.72 -4.60 11.15
CA ILE A 132 -0.44 -4.23 9.76
C ILE A 132 0.05 -2.78 9.68
N LEU A 133 -0.70 -1.83 10.25
CA LEU A 133 -0.49 -0.39 10.07
C LEU A 133 0.62 0.19 10.96
N HIS A 134 0.81 -0.37 12.16
CA HIS A 134 1.69 0.19 13.19
C HIS A 134 2.76 -0.79 13.68
N GLY A 135 2.64 -2.08 13.35
CA GLY A 135 3.62 -3.10 13.74
C GLY A 135 5.02 -2.81 13.20
N SER A 136 6.05 -3.08 14.01
CA SER A 136 7.46 -2.86 13.66
C SER A 136 7.86 -3.56 12.36
N VAL A 137 7.32 -4.75 12.08
CA VAL A 137 7.53 -5.50 10.83
C VAL A 137 6.23 -5.74 10.04
N GLY A 138 5.15 -5.02 10.40
CA GLY A 138 3.81 -5.32 9.89
C GLY A 138 3.22 -6.60 10.47
N TYR A 139 2.17 -7.11 9.81
CA TYR A 139 1.65 -8.45 10.09
C TYR A 139 2.50 -9.48 9.34
N LEU A 140 3.23 -10.28 10.11
CA LEU A 140 4.19 -11.27 9.62
C LEU A 140 3.52 -12.62 9.43
N THR A 141 3.60 -13.16 8.23
CA THR A 141 3.28 -14.56 7.94
C THR A 141 4.57 -15.32 7.70
N PRO A 142 4.89 -16.35 8.52
CA PRO A 142 6.10 -17.15 8.35
C PRO A 142 6.20 -17.80 6.97
N ARG A 143 7.43 -18.16 6.60
CA ARG A 143 7.70 -18.97 5.42
C ARG A 143 7.04 -20.34 5.58
N SER A 144 6.38 -20.83 4.53
CA SER A 144 5.70 -22.12 4.53
C SER A 144 5.81 -22.78 3.16
N GLY A 145 6.43 -23.96 3.11
CA GLY A 145 6.85 -24.59 1.84
C GLY A 145 7.68 -23.61 1.00
N GLY A 146 7.33 -23.44 -0.27
CA GLY A 146 7.95 -22.43 -1.15
C GLY A 146 7.48 -20.99 -1.00
N HIS A 147 6.50 -20.69 -0.14
CA HIS A 147 6.07 -19.30 0.08
C HIS A 147 6.99 -18.61 1.06
N LEU A 148 7.70 -17.60 0.59
CA LEU A 148 8.57 -16.74 1.39
C LEU A 148 7.83 -16.12 2.58
N MET A 149 8.58 -15.76 3.63
CA MET A 149 8.07 -14.94 4.72
C MET A 149 7.47 -13.65 4.16
N ASN A 150 6.24 -13.32 4.56
CA ASN A 150 5.49 -12.19 4.05
C ASN A 150 5.23 -11.17 5.16
N LEU A 151 5.45 -9.89 4.84
CA LEU A 151 5.19 -8.77 5.71
C LEU A 151 4.08 -7.93 5.07
N LYS A 152 2.89 -7.97 5.66
CA LYS A 152 1.78 -7.10 5.27
C LYS A 152 1.88 -5.78 6.03
N TYR A 153 2.05 -4.69 5.31
CA TYR A 153 2.45 -3.41 5.90
C TYR A 153 1.42 -2.30 5.73
N TYR A 154 0.45 -2.44 4.82
CA TYR A 154 -0.58 -1.44 4.63
C TYR A 154 -1.87 -2.06 4.11
N VAL A 155 -3.00 -1.60 4.63
CA VAL A 155 -4.36 -1.95 4.20
C VAL A 155 -5.18 -0.67 4.28
N SER A 156 -5.84 -0.30 3.20
CA SER A 156 -6.75 0.84 3.16
C SER A 156 -8.14 0.45 3.70
N PRO A 157 -8.96 1.42 4.15
CA PRO A 157 -10.36 1.17 4.47
C PRO A 157 -11.16 0.55 3.33
N SER A 158 -10.78 0.81 2.06
CA SER A 158 -11.44 0.21 0.90
C SER A 158 -11.10 -1.27 0.73
N ASP A 159 -9.87 -1.67 1.06
CA ASP A 159 -9.45 -3.09 1.05
C ASP A 159 -10.19 -3.92 2.12
N LEU A 160 -10.76 -3.25 3.14
CA LEU A 160 -11.55 -3.88 4.20
C LEU A 160 -13.04 -3.96 3.87
N LEU A 161 -13.43 -3.76 2.62
CA LEU A 161 -14.79 -3.95 2.14
C LEU A 161 -14.82 -5.17 1.22
N ASP A 162 -15.84 -6.01 1.37
CA ASP A 162 -16.07 -7.11 0.45
C ASP A 162 -16.57 -6.57 -0.91
N ASP A 163 -15.88 -6.91 -2.00
CA ASP A 163 -16.20 -6.39 -3.34
C ASP A 163 -17.62 -6.74 -3.83
N LYS A 164 -18.23 -7.82 -3.31
CA LYS A 164 -19.55 -8.30 -3.75
C LYS A 164 -20.67 -7.75 -2.89
N THR A 165 -20.47 -7.65 -1.58
CA THR A 165 -21.52 -7.28 -0.62
C THR A 165 -21.35 -5.88 -0.05
N ALA A 166 -20.21 -5.22 -0.29
CA ALA A 166 -19.79 -3.97 0.33
C ALA A 166 -19.80 -4.00 1.87
N SER A 167 -19.78 -5.20 2.47
CA SER A 167 -19.76 -5.36 3.93
C SER A 167 -18.33 -5.28 4.47
N PRO A 168 -18.14 -4.74 5.70
CA PRO A 168 -16.81 -4.66 6.30
C PRO A 168 -16.24 -6.05 6.60
N ILE A 169 -14.99 -6.26 6.22
CA ILE A 169 -14.20 -7.46 6.52
C ILE A 169 -13.61 -7.29 7.93
N ILE A 170 -13.99 -8.18 8.84
CA ILE A 170 -13.44 -8.22 10.19
C ILE A 170 -12.20 -9.10 10.19
N LEU A 171 -11.05 -8.51 10.51
CA LEU A 171 -9.79 -9.23 10.61
C LEU A 171 -9.64 -9.89 11.99
N HIS A 172 -9.29 -11.17 11.96
CA HIS A 172 -8.91 -12.03 13.08
C HIS A 172 -7.53 -12.65 12.77
N GLU A 173 -6.83 -13.13 13.79
CA GLU A 173 -5.45 -13.64 13.63
C GLU A 173 -5.30 -14.71 12.55
N ASN A 174 -6.34 -15.53 12.30
CA ASN A 174 -6.26 -16.66 11.38
C ASN A 174 -6.92 -16.41 10.02
N ASN A 175 -7.45 -15.20 9.75
CA ASN A 175 -8.18 -14.91 8.51
C ASN A 175 -7.55 -13.82 7.64
N VAL A 176 -6.33 -13.38 7.96
CA VAL A 176 -5.63 -12.35 7.18
C VAL A 176 -5.11 -12.96 5.87
N SER A 177 -5.85 -12.74 4.78
CA SER A 177 -5.45 -13.22 3.46
C SER A 177 -4.09 -12.65 3.03
N ARG A 178 -3.26 -13.47 2.38
CA ARG A 178 -1.99 -13.02 1.77
C ARG A 178 -2.24 -11.96 0.69
N SER A 179 -3.36 -12.01 -0.02
CA SER A 179 -3.72 -11.04 -1.08
C SER A 179 -4.28 -9.70 -0.57
N LEU A 180 -4.65 -9.59 0.70
CA LEU A 180 -5.27 -8.37 1.25
C LEU A 180 -4.29 -7.19 1.28
N GLY A 181 -4.65 -6.05 0.67
CA GLY A 181 -3.83 -4.84 0.69
C GLY A 181 -2.39 -5.05 0.23
N MET A 182 -1.47 -4.31 0.83
CA MET A 182 -0.07 -4.24 0.38
C MET A 182 0.86 -5.08 1.25
N ASN A 183 1.71 -5.85 0.58
CA ASN A 183 2.62 -6.78 1.24
C ASN A 183 3.98 -6.86 0.52
N SER A 184 4.97 -7.40 1.23
CA SER A 184 6.30 -7.68 0.70
C SER A 184 6.80 -9.03 1.19
N SER A 185 7.59 -9.71 0.36
CA SER A 185 8.26 -10.95 0.71
C SER A 185 9.70 -10.69 1.12
N VAL A 186 10.15 -11.36 2.18
CA VAL A 186 11.54 -11.33 2.64
C VAL A 186 12.34 -12.38 1.89
N THR A 187 13.46 -12.00 1.31
CA THR A 187 14.33 -12.92 0.56
C THR A 187 15.79 -12.49 0.58
N ILE A 188 16.64 -13.36 0.06
CA ILE A 188 18.05 -13.10 -0.22
C ILE A 188 18.26 -13.31 -1.72
N GLU A 189 18.94 -12.38 -2.38
CA GLU A 189 19.29 -12.51 -3.80
C GLU A 189 20.79 -12.22 -3.98
N GLY A 190 21.39 -12.80 -5.02
CA GLY A 190 22.79 -12.57 -5.37
C GLY A 190 23.05 -11.13 -5.83
N THR A 191 24.23 -10.61 -5.50
CA THR A 191 24.68 -9.26 -5.85
C THR A 191 26.11 -9.29 -6.40
N SER A 192 26.48 -8.29 -7.19
CA SER A 192 27.86 -8.13 -7.68
C SER A 192 28.85 -7.72 -6.58
N ALA A 193 28.38 -6.97 -5.58
CA ALA A 193 29.15 -6.58 -4.41
C ALA A 193 29.07 -7.64 -3.31
N MET A 194 30.11 -7.69 -2.47
CA MET A 194 30.13 -8.47 -1.23
C MET A 194 29.51 -7.65 -0.09
N TYR A 195 28.64 -8.28 0.69
CA TYR A 195 28.02 -7.69 1.87
C TYR A 195 28.15 -8.60 3.08
N LYS A 196 28.43 -7.98 4.23
CA LYS A 196 28.53 -8.69 5.50
C LYS A 196 27.14 -8.93 6.08
N LEU A 197 26.65 -10.17 6.00
CA LEU A 197 25.31 -10.54 6.43
C LEU A 197 25.34 -11.38 7.71
N PRO A 198 24.40 -11.16 8.67
CA PRO A 198 24.22 -12.03 9.82
C PRO A 198 23.85 -13.45 9.38
N ILE A 199 24.45 -14.46 10.04
CA ILE A 199 24.15 -15.89 9.86
C ILE A 199 23.65 -16.54 11.15
N ALA A 200 23.51 -15.75 12.21
CA ALA A 200 22.89 -16.14 13.47
C ALA A 200 22.02 -14.98 13.99
N PRO A 201 20.86 -15.27 14.63
CA PRO A 201 19.94 -14.24 15.08
C PRO A 201 20.63 -13.22 15.97
N LEU A 202 20.37 -11.94 15.69
CA LEU A 202 21.02 -10.85 16.41
C LEU A 202 20.26 -10.47 17.69
N ILE A 203 18.97 -10.78 17.78
CA ILE A 203 18.16 -10.52 18.97
C ILE A 203 18.27 -11.74 19.90
N MET A 204 19.08 -11.64 20.95
CA MET A 204 19.25 -12.67 21.98
C MET A 204 18.41 -12.36 23.23
N GLY A 205 17.73 -13.37 23.82
CA GLY A 205 16.95 -13.22 25.06
C GLY A 205 15.52 -12.68 24.90
N SER A 206 14.67 -12.86 25.93
CA SER A 206 13.26 -12.42 25.98
C SER A 206 13.05 -11.07 26.65
N HIS A 207 14.12 -10.41 27.10
CA HIS A 207 14.04 -9.20 27.90
C HIS A 207 14.23 -7.95 27.03
N PRO A 208 13.28 -7.00 27.03
CA PRO A 208 13.52 -5.67 26.51
C PRO A 208 14.52 -5.01 27.46
N VAL A 209 15.76 -4.80 26.99
CA VAL A 209 16.82 -4.19 27.81
C VAL A 209 16.58 -2.69 27.99
N ASP A 210 15.58 -2.11 27.32
CA ASP A 210 15.05 -0.80 27.65
C ASP A 210 13.55 -0.86 28.01
N ASN A 211 13.12 0.07 28.87
CA ASN A 211 11.71 0.27 29.23
C ASN A 211 10.83 0.71 28.04
N LYS A 212 11.33 0.66 26.79
CA LYS A 212 10.63 1.10 25.56
C LYS A 212 10.24 -0.05 24.63
N TRP A 213 10.37 -1.32 25.06
CA TRP A 213 9.94 -2.49 24.28
C TRP A 213 10.57 -2.60 22.88
N THR A 214 11.67 -1.88 22.65
CA THR A 214 12.41 -1.89 21.39
C THR A 214 13.39 -3.06 21.33
N PRO A 215 13.49 -3.77 20.18
CA PRO A 215 14.46 -4.86 20.04
C PRO A 215 15.89 -4.32 20.12
N SER A 216 16.69 -4.89 21.02
CA SER A 216 18.13 -4.67 21.07
C SER A 216 18.84 -5.71 20.24
N PHE A 217 19.77 -5.27 19.39
CA PHE A 217 20.53 -6.13 18.48
C PHE A 217 21.95 -6.29 19.00
N SER A 218 22.45 -7.51 18.98
CA SER A 218 23.88 -7.76 19.18
C SER A 218 24.70 -7.18 18.02
N SER A 219 25.93 -6.77 18.34
CA SER A 219 26.86 -6.26 17.34
C SER A 219 27.20 -7.33 16.30
N ILE A 220 27.42 -6.88 15.05
CA ILE A 220 27.91 -7.75 13.97
C ILE A 220 29.40 -8.07 14.23
N THR A 221 29.74 -9.34 14.31
CA THR A 221 31.08 -9.88 14.56
C THR A 221 31.42 -10.97 13.54
N SER A 222 32.69 -11.38 13.46
CA SER A 222 33.09 -12.52 12.61
C SER A 222 32.47 -13.86 13.03
N ALA A 223 31.92 -13.96 14.25
CA ALA A 223 31.30 -15.19 14.75
C ALA A 223 29.82 -15.34 14.33
N ASN A 224 29.10 -14.23 14.12
CA ASN A 224 27.67 -14.22 13.81
C ASN A 224 27.35 -13.66 12.41
N SER A 225 28.35 -13.38 11.59
CA SER A 225 28.17 -12.86 10.23
C SER A 225 29.24 -13.34 9.27
N VAL A 226 28.95 -13.26 7.97
CA VAL A 226 29.87 -13.64 6.90
C VAL A 226 29.71 -12.73 5.68
N ASP A 227 30.80 -12.49 4.97
CA ASP A 227 30.77 -11.77 3.69
C ASP A 227 30.21 -12.68 2.59
N LEU A 228 29.12 -12.25 1.95
CA LEU A 228 28.41 -12.96 0.90
C LEU A 228 28.22 -12.08 -0.33
N PRO A 229 28.28 -12.63 -1.57
CA PRO A 229 27.88 -11.93 -2.78
C PRO A 229 26.33 -11.92 -2.89
N ALA A 230 25.67 -11.47 -1.84
CA ALA A 230 24.23 -11.43 -1.71
C ALA A 230 23.79 -10.35 -0.72
N CYS A 231 22.52 -9.94 -0.79
CA CYS A 231 21.92 -8.97 0.11
C CYS A 231 20.48 -9.39 0.45
N PHE A 232 19.93 -8.87 1.56
CA PHE A 232 18.51 -9.10 1.86
C PHE A 232 17.64 -8.13 1.06
N PHE A 233 16.45 -8.60 0.69
CA PHE A 233 15.48 -7.84 -0.07
C PHE A 233 14.09 -7.94 0.54
N LEU A 234 13.38 -6.80 0.58
CA LEU A 234 11.92 -6.78 0.63
C LEU A 234 11.42 -6.69 -0.82
N LYS A 235 10.79 -7.76 -1.30
CA LYS A 235 10.32 -7.90 -2.69
C LYS A 235 8.82 -7.68 -2.76
N PHE A 236 8.37 -6.79 -3.63
CA PHE A 236 6.95 -6.52 -3.82
C PHE A 236 6.36 -7.47 -4.85
N PRO A 237 5.11 -7.96 -4.66
CA PRO A 237 4.43 -8.77 -5.66
C PRO A 237 4.30 -8.08 -7.02
N GLN A 238 4.17 -6.75 -6.98
CA GLN A 238 4.17 -5.87 -8.15
C GLN A 238 4.98 -4.60 -7.85
N PRO A 239 5.67 -4.01 -8.84
CA PRO A 239 6.42 -2.78 -8.65
C PRO A 239 5.52 -1.65 -8.15
N ILE A 240 5.93 -0.96 -7.09
CA ILE A 240 5.15 0.13 -6.48
C ILE A 240 5.64 1.50 -6.96
N PRO A 241 4.75 2.47 -7.21
CA PRO A 241 5.13 3.83 -7.54
C PRO A 241 5.64 4.55 -6.29
N VAL A 242 6.81 5.17 -6.39
CA VAL A 242 7.42 5.92 -5.28
C VAL A 242 7.99 7.24 -5.77
N SER A 243 7.98 8.26 -4.90
CA SER A 243 8.56 9.56 -5.20
C SER A 243 10.10 9.50 -5.25
N ARG A 244 10.72 10.46 -5.94
CA ARG A 244 12.17 10.66 -5.88
C ARG A 244 12.68 10.90 -4.45
N ALA A 245 11.92 11.65 -3.65
CA ALA A 245 12.24 11.91 -2.24
C ALA A 245 12.24 10.62 -1.41
N PHE A 246 11.30 9.70 -1.66
CA PHE A 246 11.29 8.38 -1.03
C PHE A 246 12.56 7.59 -1.35
N VAL A 247 12.98 7.54 -2.62
CA VAL A 247 14.21 6.85 -3.03
C VAL A 247 15.42 7.40 -2.28
N GLN A 248 15.54 8.72 -2.20
CA GLN A 248 16.65 9.39 -1.48
C GLN A 248 16.62 9.07 0.03
N LYS A 249 15.46 9.17 0.68
CA LYS A 249 15.29 8.84 2.11
C LYS A 249 15.66 7.37 2.38
N LEU A 250 15.26 6.46 1.49
CA LEU A 250 15.53 5.03 1.61
C LEU A 250 17.02 4.69 1.43
N GLN A 251 17.68 5.30 0.45
CA GLN A 251 19.14 5.14 0.24
C GLN A 251 19.92 5.66 1.44
N SER A 252 19.54 6.81 2.01
CA SER A 252 20.14 7.34 3.24
C SER A 252 19.93 6.41 4.45
N CYS A 253 18.75 5.79 4.57
CA CYS A 253 18.44 4.89 5.68
C CYS A 253 19.16 3.54 5.60
N THR A 254 19.32 3.00 4.40
CA THR A 254 19.93 1.69 4.17
C THR A 254 21.44 1.76 3.98
N GLY A 255 21.96 2.88 3.48
CA GLY A 255 23.36 3.03 3.08
C GLY A 255 23.71 2.25 1.81
N ILE A 256 22.70 1.74 1.09
CA ILE A 256 22.88 0.87 -0.08
C ILE A 256 22.17 1.51 -1.28
N PRO A 257 22.78 1.53 -2.47
CA PRO A 257 22.09 1.94 -3.68
C PRO A 257 20.86 1.07 -3.94
N LEU A 258 19.69 1.70 -4.13
CA LEU A 258 18.44 0.99 -4.40
C LEU A 258 18.41 0.37 -5.81
N PHE A 259 19.07 1.03 -6.77
CA PHE A 259 19.13 0.61 -8.17
C PHE A 259 20.58 0.44 -8.59
N GLU A 260 20.85 -0.60 -9.37
CA GLU A 260 22.16 -0.83 -9.99
C GLU A 260 22.44 0.22 -11.09
N THR A 261 21.41 0.58 -11.84
CA THR A 261 21.44 1.62 -12.88
C THR A 261 20.54 2.78 -12.50
N GLN A 262 20.81 3.97 -13.03
CA GLN A 262 19.97 5.14 -12.76
C GLN A 262 18.52 4.88 -13.23
N PRO A 263 17.51 5.05 -12.37
CA PRO A 263 16.13 4.80 -12.74
C PRO A 263 15.63 5.89 -13.70
N THR A 264 14.70 5.51 -14.58
CA THR A 264 13.94 6.47 -15.38
C THR A 264 12.87 7.09 -14.50
N TYR A 265 12.84 8.42 -14.44
CA TYR A 265 11.82 9.15 -13.71
C TYR A 265 10.67 9.56 -14.63
N ALA A 266 9.45 9.48 -14.11
CA ALA A 266 8.22 9.93 -14.75
C ALA A 266 7.35 10.68 -13.72
N PRO A 267 6.33 11.44 -14.16
CA PRO A 267 5.38 12.06 -13.24
C PRO A 267 4.75 11.03 -12.29
N LEU A 268 4.80 11.28 -10.98
CA LEU A 268 4.36 10.31 -9.98
C LEU A 268 2.87 9.95 -10.12
N TYR A 269 2.02 10.92 -10.45
CA TYR A 269 0.58 10.69 -10.63
C TYR A 269 0.29 9.76 -11.82
N GLU A 270 1.13 9.78 -12.86
CA GLU A 270 1.03 8.86 -13.98
C GLU A 270 1.38 7.42 -13.55
N LEU A 271 2.44 7.26 -12.75
CA LEU A 271 2.82 5.95 -12.21
C LEU A 271 1.77 5.38 -11.25
N ILE A 272 1.17 6.22 -10.38
CA ILE A 272 0.07 5.80 -9.49
C ILE A 272 -1.14 5.37 -10.34
N THR A 273 -1.46 6.12 -11.38
CA THR A 273 -2.56 5.80 -12.30
C THR A 273 -2.35 4.44 -12.97
N GLN A 274 -1.16 4.21 -13.53
CA GLN A 274 -0.82 2.92 -14.16
C GLN A 274 -0.91 1.76 -13.17
N PHE A 275 -0.43 1.97 -11.94
CA PHE A 275 -0.49 0.98 -10.87
C PHE A 275 -1.93 0.63 -10.44
N GLU A 276 -2.81 1.63 -10.34
CA GLU A 276 -4.22 1.36 -10.01
C GLU A 276 -4.94 0.67 -11.16
N LEU A 277 -4.71 1.09 -12.41
CA LEU A 277 -5.32 0.47 -13.59
C LEU A 277 -4.82 -0.96 -13.84
N SER A 278 -3.64 -1.35 -13.36
CA SER A 278 -3.13 -2.72 -13.52
C SER A 278 -3.76 -3.73 -12.55
N LYS A 279 -4.52 -3.27 -11.55
CA LYS A 279 -5.22 -4.16 -10.61
C LYS A 279 -6.44 -4.85 -11.24
N ASP A 280 -7.02 -4.25 -12.28
CA ASP A 280 -8.15 -4.83 -12.99
C ASP A 280 -7.71 -5.93 -13.97
N PRO A 281 -8.36 -7.10 -13.95
CA PRO A 281 -7.97 -8.28 -14.74
C PRO A 281 -8.18 -8.14 -16.26
N ASP A 282 -9.07 -7.25 -16.70
CA ASP A 282 -9.35 -7.00 -18.12
C ASP A 282 -8.69 -5.69 -18.58
N PRO A 283 -7.59 -5.72 -19.34
CA PRO A 283 -6.91 -4.50 -19.80
C PRO A 283 -7.64 -3.91 -21.01
N ILE A 284 -8.81 -3.29 -20.79
CA ILE A 284 -9.40 -2.44 -21.83
C ILE A 284 -8.52 -1.18 -21.93
N PRO A 285 -8.00 -0.84 -23.13
CA PRO A 285 -7.23 0.38 -23.31
C PRO A 285 -8.09 1.60 -22.98
N LEU A 286 -7.82 2.25 -21.85
CA LEU A 286 -8.44 3.52 -21.50
C LEU A 286 -7.51 4.63 -21.96
N ASN A 287 -7.91 5.40 -22.97
CA ASN A 287 -7.24 6.65 -23.28
C ASN A 287 -7.61 7.67 -22.20
N HIS A 288 -6.81 7.72 -21.13
CA HIS A 288 -7.05 8.61 -20.01
C HIS A 288 -6.20 9.89 -20.16
N ASN A 289 -6.85 11.03 -20.37
CA ASN A 289 -6.21 12.35 -20.31
C ASN A 289 -6.00 12.81 -18.85
N MET A 290 -5.62 11.87 -17.98
CA MET A 290 -5.61 12.00 -16.51
C MET A 290 -6.96 12.43 -15.92
N ARG A 291 -8.07 12.15 -16.62
CA ARG A 291 -9.44 12.37 -16.16
C ARG A 291 -10.09 11.04 -15.79
N PHE A 292 -10.66 11.00 -14.59
CA PHE A 292 -11.31 9.82 -14.04
C PHE A 292 -12.66 10.18 -13.45
N TYR A 293 -13.61 9.26 -13.57
CA TYR A 293 -14.98 9.49 -13.13
C TYR A 293 -15.32 8.59 -11.93
N ALA A 294 -16.14 9.12 -11.03
CA ALA A 294 -16.68 8.37 -9.91
C ALA A 294 -18.19 8.60 -9.79
N ALA A 295 -18.96 7.51 -9.86
CA ALA A 295 -20.37 7.50 -9.51
C ALA A 295 -20.52 7.20 -8.02
N LEU A 296 -21.04 8.16 -7.25
CA LEU A 296 -21.27 8.04 -5.81
C LEU A 296 -22.77 8.20 -5.52
N PRO A 297 -23.29 7.74 -4.38
CA PRO A 297 -24.71 7.87 -4.08
C PRO A 297 -25.13 9.34 -4.01
N GLY A 298 -25.90 9.77 -5.02
CA GLY A 298 -26.42 11.13 -5.21
C GLY A 298 -25.47 12.14 -5.86
N GLN A 299 -24.26 11.73 -6.29
CA GLN A 299 -23.28 12.65 -6.89
C GLN A 299 -22.46 11.96 -8.00
N GLN A 300 -22.14 12.70 -9.06
CA GLN A 300 -21.22 12.27 -10.12
C GLN A 300 -20.00 13.18 -10.12
N HIS A 301 -18.82 12.60 -10.04
CA HIS A 301 -17.57 13.36 -9.94
C HIS A 301 -16.66 13.09 -11.14
N CYS A 302 -15.93 14.12 -11.56
CA CYS A 302 -14.81 14.06 -12.49
C CYS A 302 -13.56 14.59 -11.81
N TYR A 303 -12.50 13.77 -11.75
CA TYR A 303 -11.20 14.10 -11.18
C TYR A 303 -10.18 14.26 -12.30
N PHE A 304 -9.59 15.45 -12.39
CA PHE A 304 -8.42 15.69 -13.21
C PHE A 304 -7.17 15.62 -12.32
N LEU A 305 -6.30 14.63 -12.58
CA LEU A 305 -5.03 14.47 -11.87
C LEU A 305 -3.94 15.25 -12.62
N ASN A 306 -3.59 16.43 -12.12
CA ASN A 306 -2.64 17.31 -12.78
C ASN A 306 -1.19 16.83 -12.57
N LYS A 307 -0.76 15.91 -13.44
CA LYS A 307 0.58 15.29 -13.37
C LYS A 307 1.72 16.26 -13.69
N ASP A 308 1.43 17.36 -14.38
CA ASP A 308 2.41 18.32 -14.89
C ASP A 308 2.46 19.62 -14.06
N ALA A 309 1.70 19.69 -12.96
CA ALA A 309 1.69 20.85 -12.08
C ALA A 309 3.11 21.13 -11.53
N PRO A 310 3.61 22.37 -11.65
CA PRO A 310 4.94 22.72 -11.17
C PRO A 310 4.94 22.81 -9.64
N LEU A 311 5.91 22.15 -9.02
CA LEU A 311 6.27 22.35 -7.62
C LEU A 311 7.04 23.68 -7.46
N PRO A 312 7.33 24.14 -6.23
CA PRO A 312 8.05 25.41 -6.00
C PRO A 312 9.43 25.50 -6.67
N ASP A 313 10.04 24.36 -7.03
CA ASP A 313 11.31 24.28 -7.77
C ASP A 313 11.14 24.34 -9.30
N GLY A 314 9.91 24.53 -9.79
CA GLY A 314 9.54 24.61 -11.21
C GLY A 314 9.46 23.25 -11.91
N ARG A 315 9.65 22.13 -11.20
CA ARG A 315 9.59 20.77 -11.76
C ARG A 315 8.29 20.09 -11.35
N SER A 316 7.82 19.14 -12.15
CA SER A 316 6.69 18.29 -11.72
C SER A 316 7.14 17.26 -10.69
N LEU A 317 6.18 16.73 -9.91
CA LEU A 317 6.47 15.70 -8.91
C LEU A 317 6.88 14.39 -9.61
N GLN A 318 8.18 14.06 -9.54
CA GLN A 318 8.77 12.90 -10.20
C GLN A 318 8.81 11.66 -9.29
N GLY A 319 8.65 10.49 -9.91
CA GLY A 319 8.73 9.18 -9.26
C GLY A 319 9.29 8.09 -10.17
N THR A 320 9.41 6.88 -9.63
CA THR A 320 9.83 5.67 -10.33
C THR A 320 9.09 4.46 -9.74
N LEU A 321 9.12 3.32 -10.43
CA LEU A 321 8.65 2.04 -9.89
C LEU A 321 9.76 1.34 -9.11
N VAL A 322 9.43 0.71 -7.99
CA VAL A 322 10.33 -0.10 -7.18
C VAL A 322 9.76 -1.49 -7.00
N SER A 323 10.50 -2.52 -7.41
CA SER A 323 10.12 -3.92 -7.27
C SER A 323 10.70 -4.60 -6.02
N LYS A 324 11.84 -4.09 -5.52
CA LYS A 324 12.50 -4.62 -4.33
C LYS A 324 13.34 -3.56 -3.62
N ILE A 325 13.54 -3.72 -2.31
CA ILE A 325 14.36 -2.84 -1.46
C ILE A 325 15.45 -3.65 -0.79
N THR A 326 16.71 -3.23 -0.97
CA THR A 326 17.91 -3.84 -0.37
C THR A 326 18.14 -3.42 1.08
N PHE A 327 18.57 -4.35 1.94
CA PHE A 327 19.05 -4.06 3.29
C PHE A 327 19.99 -5.16 3.81
N GLN A 328 20.77 -4.88 4.86
CA GLN A 328 21.75 -5.84 5.42
C GLN A 328 21.47 -6.25 6.87
N HIS A 329 20.66 -5.48 7.59
CA HIS A 329 20.44 -5.69 9.03
C HIS A 329 18.95 -5.69 9.35
N PRO A 330 18.44 -6.64 10.16
CA PRO A 330 17.01 -6.77 10.49
C PRO A 330 16.41 -5.48 11.06
N GLY A 331 17.17 -4.73 11.87
CA GLY A 331 16.77 -3.44 12.41
C GLY A 331 16.49 -2.33 11.37
N ARG A 332 16.78 -2.54 10.08
CA ARG A 332 16.39 -1.61 9.01
C ARG A 332 14.94 -1.79 8.57
N VAL A 333 14.36 -2.98 8.74
CA VAL A 333 13.00 -3.29 8.26
C VAL A 333 11.95 -2.34 8.84
N PRO A 334 11.94 -2.01 10.16
CA PRO A 334 10.95 -1.06 10.69
C PRO A 334 11.02 0.34 10.06
N LEU A 335 12.23 0.84 9.80
CA LEU A 335 12.42 2.13 9.15
C LEU A 335 11.94 2.11 7.70
N ILE A 336 12.25 1.05 6.96
CA ILE A 336 11.79 0.85 5.59
C ILE A 336 10.26 0.76 5.54
N LEU A 337 9.65 -0.01 6.45
CA LEU A 337 8.20 -0.15 6.51
C LEU A 337 7.47 1.15 6.88
N ASN A 338 8.07 2.00 7.71
CA ASN A 338 7.49 3.32 7.99
C ASN A 338 7.50 4.23 6.75
N LEU A 339 8.61 4.25 6.00
CA LEU A 339 8.69 5.02 4.75
C LEU A 339 7.70 4.53 3.70
N ILE A 340 7.58 3.22 3.51
CA ILE A 340 6.70 2.65 2.48
C ILE A 340 5.23 2.82 2.83
N ARG A 341 4.86 2.70 4.11
CA ARG A 341 3.51 2.98 4.62
C ARG A 341 3.07 4.41 4.29
N HIS A 342 3.95 5.38 4.54
CA HIS A 342 3.71 6.78 4.20
C HIS A 342 3.50 6.97 2.68
N GLN A 343 4.42 6.45 1.86
CA GLN A 343 4.33 6.56 0.40
C GLN A 343 3.06 5.88 -0.15
N VAL A 344 2.71 4.70 0.36
CA VAL A 344 1.51 3.97 -0.06
C VAL A 344 0.22 4.66 0.40
N ALA A 345 0.19 5.29 1.57
CA ALA A 345 -0.97 6.07 1.98
C ALA A 345 -1.21 7.29 1.08
N TYR A 346 -0.14 7.99 0.68
CA TYR A 346 -0.21 9.04 -0.33
C TYR A 346 -0.75 8.49 -1.66
N ASN A 347 -0.17 7.39 -2.15
CA ASN A 347 -0.60 6.75 -3.39
C ASN A 347 -2.06 6.29 -3.31
N THR A 348 -2.52 5.80 -2.17
CA THR A 348 -3.90 5.34 -1.95
C THR A 348 -4.89 6.50 -2.11
N LEU A 349 -4.59 7.68 -1.57
CA LEU A 349 -5.44 8.86 -1.73
C LEU A 349 -5.53 9.29 -3.19
N ILE A 350 -4.40 9.43 -3.88
CA ILE A 350 -4.38 9.81 -5.30
C ILE A 350 -5.06 8.73 -6.16
N GLY A 351 -4.71 7.47 -5.91
CA GLY A 351 -5.25 6.30 -6.59
C GLY A 351 -6.75 6.12 -6.38
N SER A 352 -7.31 6.59 -5.28
CA SER A 352 -8.76 6.52 -5.01
C SER A 352 -9.61 7.28 -6.04
N CYS A 353 -9.01 8.23 -6.77
CA CYS A 353 -9.64 8.92 -7.89
C CYS A 353 -9.64 8.09 -9.18
N VAL A 354 -8.74 7.12 -9.31
CA VAL A 354 -8.50 6.35 -10.54
C VAL A 354 -9.48 5.18 -10.58
N LYS A 355 -10.60 5.40 -11.27
CA LYS A 355 -11.61 4.35 -11.52
C LYS A 355 -11.93 4.28 -13.01
N ARG A 356 -12.23 3.09 -13.50
CA ARG A 356 -12.68 2.86 -14.89
C ARG A 356 -14.18 3.15 -15.10
N THR A 357 -14.77 4.01 -14.28
CA THR A 357 -16.17 4.43 -14.46
C THR A 357 -16.28 5.21 -15.77
N ILE A 358 -17.18 4.79 -16.66
CA ILE A 358 -17.50 5.54 -17.87
C ILE A 358 -18.76 6.35 -17.61
N LEU A 359 -18.61 7.68 -17.55
CA LEU A 359 -19.73 8.63 -17.53
C LEU A 359 -19.74 9.43 -18.83
N LYS A 360 -20.92 9.90 -19.27
CA LYS A 360 -20.99 10.87 -20.37
C LYS A 360 -20.50 12.23 -19.87
N GLU A 361 -19.56 12.87 -20.58
CA GLU A 361 -18.96 14.16 -20.18
C GLU A 361 -20.01 15.26 -19.97
N ASP A 362 -21.10 15.24 -20.74
CA ASP A 362 -22.19 16.23 -20.67
C ASP A 362 -23.32 15.85 -19.67
N SER A 363 -23.04 14.99 -18.69
CA SER A 363 -24.05 14.62 -17.70
C SER A 363 -24.39 15.83 -16.80
N PRO A 364 -25.66 16.27 -16.73
CA PRO A 364 -26.03 17.38 -15.88
C PRO A 364 -25.74 17.07 -14.41
N GLY A 365 -25.08 17.99 -13.71
CA GLY A 365 -24.70 17.82 -12.30
C GLY A 365 -23.36 17.12 -12.07
N LEU A 366 -22.53 16.95 -13.11
CA LEU A 366 -21.16 16.47 -12.97
C LEU A 366 -20.28 17.49 -12.23
N LEU A 367 -19.78 17.10 -11.06
CA LEU A 367 -18.89 17.92 -10.24
C LEU A 367 -17.43 17.72 -10.66
N GLN A 368 -16.72 18.81 -10.95
CA GLN A 368 -15.33 18.76 -11.40
C GLN A 368 -14.37 19.08 -10.25
N PHE A 369 -13.30 18.29 -10.17
CA PHE A 369 -12.25 18.41 -9.19
C PHE A 369 -10.89 18.35 -9.88
N GLU A 370 -9.98 19.25 -9.52
CA GLU A 370 -8.58 19.19 -9.91
C GLU A 370 -7.73 18.77 -8.72
N VAL A 371 -6.88 17.76 -8.90
CA VAL A 371 -5.94 17.29 -7.90
C VAL A 371 -4.53 17.66 -8.34
N CYS A 372 -3.85 18.50 -7.56
CA CYS A 372 -2.50 19.00 -7.88
C CYS A 372 -1.49 18.62 -6.80
N PRO A 373 -0.31 18.10 -7.16
CA PRO A 373 0.77 17.91 -6.21
C PRO A 373 1.30 19.26 -5.69
N LEU A 374 1.61 19.32 -4.40
CA LEU A 374 2.24 20.49 -3.76
C LEU A 374 3.63 20.17 -3.19
N SER A 375 3.83 18.93 -2.74
CA SER A 375 5.13 18.36 -2.33
C SER A 375 5.06 16.82 -2.38
N GLU A 376 6.08 16.13 -1.87
CA GLU A 376 6.07 14.66 -1.78
C GLU A 376 5.05 14.09 -0.79
N SER A 377 4.52 14.92 0.11
CA SER A 377 3.53 14.53 1.13
C SER A 377 2.22 15.32 1.02
N ARG A 378 2.17 16.35 0.16
CA ARG A 378 1.07 17.31 0.08
C ARG A 378 0.49 17.41 -1.30
N PHE A 379 -0.82 17.60 -1.35
CA PHE A 379 -1.55 17.88 -2.58
C PHE A 379 -2.78 18.74 -2.27
N SER A 380 -3.30 19.41 -3.28
CA SER A 380 -4.57 20.14 -3.22
C SER A 380 -5.66 19.45 -4.01
N VAL A 381 -6.89 19.66 -3.58
CA VAL A 381 -8.11 19.34 -4.34
C VAL A 381 -8.90 20.62 -4.49
N SER A 382 -8.96 21.13 -5.72
CA SER A 382 -9.68 22.35 -6.09
C SER A 382 -11.04 22.01 -6.69
N PHE A 383 -12.09 22.73 -6.30
CA PHE A 383 -13.46 22.49 -6.74
C PHE A 383 -14.32 23.75 -6.61
N GLN A 384 -15.42 23.81 -7.36
CA GLN A 384 -16.39 24.90 -7.25
C GLN A 384 -17.11 24.82 -5.89
N HIS A 385 -17.29 25.98 -5.26
CA HIS A 385 -18.02 26.11 -4.02
C HIS A 385 -19.44 25.52 -4.16
N PRO A 386 -19.98 24.77 -3.18
CA PRO A 386 -21.29 24.13 -3.32
C PRO A 386 -22.50 25.06 -3.47
N VAL A 387 -22.30 26.36 -3.25
CA VAL A 387 -23.37 27.37 -3.06
C VAL A 387 -23.24 28.55 -4.01
N ASN A 388 -22.03 28.82 -4.48
CA ASN A 388 -21.72 29.97 -5.31
C ASN A 388 -20.67 29.57 -6.34
N ASP A 389 -20.31 30.49 -7.23
CA ASP A 389 -19.38 30.20 -8.32
C ASP A 389 -17.91 30.43 -7.95
N SER A 390 -17.58 30.54 -6.66
CA SER A 390 -16.19 30.70 -6.20
C SER A 390 -15.42 29.39 -6.24
N LEU A 391 -14.09 29.49 -6.30
CA LEU A 391 -13.19 28.33 -6.24
C LEU A 391 -12.77 28.06 -4.79
N VAL A 392 -12.85 26.81 -4.39
CA VAL A 392 -12.45 26.30 -3.06
C VAL A 392 -11.33 25.30 -3.23
N CYS A 393 -10.40 25.27 -2.28
CA CYS A 393 -9.28 24.35 -2.29
C CYS A 393 -9.11 23.68 -0.93
N VAL A 394 -9.02 22.35 -0.91
CA VAL A 394 -8.59 21.59 0.27
C VAL A 394 -7.15 21.16 0.08
N VAL A 395 -6.25 21.58 0.98
CA VAL A 395 -4.88 21.06 1.02
C VAL A 395 -4.83 19.90 1.99
N MET A 396 -4.38 18.75 1.52
CA MET A 396 -4.15 17.55 2.31
C MET A 396 -2.66 17.33 2.50
N ASP A 397 -2.24 16.99 3.73
CA ASP A 397 -0.86 16.72 4.09
C ASP A 397 -0.77 15.37 4.83
N VAL A 398 -0.19 14.38 4.13
CA VAL A 398 -0.03 13.01 4.61
C VAL A 398 1.17 12.96 5.56
N GLN A 399 0.90 12.86 6.86
CA GLN A 399 1.94 12.81 7.89
C GLN A 399 2.47 11.39 8.08
N ASP A 400 1.56 10.42 8.14
CA ASP A 400 1.86 8.99 8.22
C ASP A 400 0.75 8.17 7.53
N SER A 401 0.79 6.84 7.63
CA SER A 401 -0.17 5.96 6.94
C SER A 401 -1.62 6.07 7.40
N THR A 402 -1.86 6.67 8.56
CA THR A 402 -3.17 6.78 9.23
C THR A 402 -3.56 8.23 9.52
N HIS A 403 -2.61 9.16 9.47
CA HIS A 403 -2.82 10.55 9.83
C HIS A 403 -2.61 11.48 8.64
N VAL A 404 -3.71 12.14 8.26
CA VAL A 404 -3.76 13.14 7.18
C VAL A 404 -4.33 14.41 7.77
N SER A 405 -3.57 15.50 7.72
CA SER A 405 -4.08 16.82 8.10
C SER A 405 -4.69 17.51 6.88
N CYS A 406 -5.70 18.34 7.11
CA CYS A 406 -6.45 19.01 6.04
C CYS A 406 -6.60 20.49 6.37
N LYS A 407 -6.52 21.34 5.35
CA LYS A 407 -6.82 22.78 5.45
C LYS A 407 -7.73 23.20 4.31
N LEU A 408 -8.87 23.78 4.66
CA LEU A 408 -9.84 24.31 3.71
C LEU A 408 -9.57 25.79 3.45
N TYR A 409 -9.36 26.13 2.19
CA TYR A 409 -9.20 27.48 1.70
C TYR A 409 -10.41 27.87 0.85
N LYS A 410 -11.06 28.98 1.20
CA LYS A 410 -12.21 29.57 0.50
C LYS A 410 -12.09 31.09 0.51
N GLY A 411 -12.93 31.78 -0.26
CA GLY A 411 -13.04 33.23 -0.22
C GLY A 411 -13.43 33.74 1.17
N LEU A 412 -12.97 34.95 1.53
CA LEU A 412 -13.26 35.58 2.81
C LEU A 412 -14.77 35.74 3.04
N SER A 413 -15.50 36.08 1.98
CA SER A 413 -16.95 36.29 1.99
C SER A 413 -17.77 35.03 1.69
N ASP A 414 -17.12 33.89 1.42
CA ASP A 414 -17.85 32.66 1.10
C ASP A 414 -18.56 32.09 2.32
N ALA A 415 -19.70 31.46 2.08
CA ALA A 415 -20.43 30.76 3.13
C ALA A 415 -19.59 29.63 3.77
N LEU A 416 -19.97 29.23 4.97
CA LEU A 416 -19.30 28.13 5.66
C LEU A 416 -19.64 26.79 4.96
N ILE A 417 -18.61 26.00 4.65
CA ILE A 417 -18.75 24.67 4.05
C ILE A 417 -18.64 23.58 5.13
N CYS A 418 -17.51 23.53 5.82
CA CYS A 418 -17.22 22.63 6.93
C CYS A 418 -15.90 23.08 7.61
N THR A 419 -15.44 22.34 8.63
CA THR A 419 -14.18 22.61 9.32
C THR A 419 -13.06 21.70 8.86
N ASP A 420 -11.82 22.14 9.03
CA ASP A 420 -10.61 21.34 8.77
C ASP A 420 -10.65 19.98 9.49
N ASP A 421 -11.04 19.98 10.77
CA ASP A 421 -11.18 18.77 11.59
C ASP A 421 -12.22 17.78 11.03
N PHE A 422 -13.32 18.30 10.46
CA PHE A 422 -14.33 17.44 9.84
C PHE A 422 -13.73 16.72 8.63
N ILE A 423 -13.01 17.45 7.77
CA ILE A 423 -12.37 16.89 6.58
C ILE A 423 -11.32 15.85 6.98
N ALA A 424 -10.45 16.19 7.94
CA ALA A 424 -9.41 15.29 8.45
C ALA A 424 -10.01 13.98 8.98
N LYS A 425 -11.09 14.05 9.77
CA LYS A 425 -11.79 12.85 10.28
C LYS A 425 -12.38 11.99 9.17
N VAL A 426 -12.95 12.61 8.14
CA VAL A 426 -13.53 11.87 7.01
C VAL A 426 -12.43 11.17 6.21
N VAL A 427 -11.39 11.90 5.82
CA VAL A 427 -10.32 11.33 4.98
C VAL A 427 -9.56 10.23 5.70
N GLN A 428 -9.29 10.37 7.01
CA GLN A 428 -8.63 9.32 7.80
C GLN A 428 -9.48 8.06 7.93
N ARG A 429 -10.81 8.18 7.87
CA ARG A 429 -11.73 7.04 7.95
C ARG A 429 -11.90 6.31 6.63
N CYS A 430 -11.85 7.01 5.49
CA CYS A 430 -12.13 6.42 4.18
C CYS A 430 -10.89 6.24 3.28
N MET A 431 -9.81 6.99 3.54
CA MET A 431 -8.65 7.16 2.66
C MET A 431 -9.03 7.32 1.18
N SER A 432 -10.07 8.12 0.92
CA SER A 432 -10.63 8.29 -0.42
C SER A 432 -11.00 9.75 -0.68
N ILE A 433 -10.39 10.35 -1.70
CA ILE A 433 -10.71 11.70 -2.15
C ILE A 433 -12.18 11.78 -2.61
N PRO A 434 -12.71 10.87 -3.46
CA PRO A 434 -14.12 10.91 -3.84
C PRO A 434 -15.12 10.86 -2.70
N VAL A 435 -14.90 9.98 -1.72
CA VAL A 435 -15.79 9.88 -0.54
C VAL A 435 -15.70 11.14 0.31
N THR A 436 -14.49 11.70 0.45
CA THR A 436 -14.25 12.94 1.21
C THR A 436 -14.95 14.13 0.58
N MET A 437 -14.81 14.33 -0.73
CA MET A 437 -15.45 15.44 -1.45
C MET A 437 -16.98 15.35 -1.39
N ARG A 438 -17.53 14.14 -1.46
CA ARG A 438 -18.98 13.94 -1.27
C ARG A 438 -19.44 14.32 0.13
N ALA A 439 -18.67 13.98 1.17
CA ALA A 439 -18.99 14.32 2.55
C ALA A 439 -18.92 15.84 2.78
N ILE A 440 -17.92 16.52 2.21
CA ILE A 440 -17.78 17.99 2.25
C ILE A 440 -19.02 18.64 1.64
N ARG A 441 -19.43 18.22 0.43
CA ARG A 441 -20.59 18.79 -0.24
C ARG A 441 -21.89 18.57 0.54
N ARG A 442 -22.12 17.35 1.02
CA ARG A 442 -23.30 17.05 1.88
C ARG A 442 -23.31 17.90 3.14
N LYS A 443 -22.16 18.10 3.79
CA LYS A 443 -22.08 18.91 4.99
C LYS A 443 -22.41 20.37 4.72
N ALA A 444 -21.93 20.90 3.59
CA ALA A 444 -22.24 22.25 3.14
C ALA A 444 -23.75 22.41 2.86
N GLU A 445 -24.37 21.46 2.15
CA GLU A 445 -25.80 21.44 1.88
C GLU A 445 -26.64 21.43 3.17
N THR A 446 -26.25 20.61 4.17
CA THR A 446 -26.92 20.59 5.48
C THR A 446 -26.79 21.92 6.21
N ILE A 447 -25.60 22.52 6.26
CA ILE A 447 -25.39 23.81 6.93
C ILE A 447 -26.27 24.89 6.30
N GLN A 448 -26.41 24.93 4.98
CA GLN A 448 -27.30 25.89 4.33
C GLN A 448 -28.78 25.65 4.66
N ALA A 449 -29.22 24.38 4.62
CA ALA A 449 -30.59 24.02 4.96
C ALA A 449 -30.95 24.36 6.41
N ASP A 450 -29.97 24.33 7.32
CA ASP A 450 -30.11 24.69 8.74
C ASP A 450 -29.90 26.20 9.01
N THR A 451 -29.50 26.98 8.00
CA THR A 451 -29.26 28.43 8.09
C THR A 451 -30.33 29.32 7.40
N PRO A 452 -31.64 28.97 7.34
CA PRO A 452 -32.65 29.85 6.72
C PRO A 452 -32.93 31.13 7.53
N ALA A 453 -32.46 31.20 8.77
CA ALA A 453 -32.59 32.41 9.59
C ALA A 453 -31.73 33.57 9.07
N LEU A 454 -30.56 33.31 8.45
CA LEU A 454 -29.69 34.39 7.97
C LEU A 454 -30.17 35.00 6.65
N SER A 455 -30.82 34.23 5.78
CA SER A 455 -31.47 34.76 4.57
C SER A 455 -32.68 35.64 4.93
N LEU A 456 -33.50 35.23 5.91
CA LEU A 456 -34.57 36.10 6.43
C LEU A 456 -34.01 37.35 7.12
N ILE A 457 -32.91 37.25 7.87
CA ILE A 457 -32.28 38.41 8.50
C ILE A 457 -31.68 39.35 7.44
N ALA A 458 -31.05 38.83 6.39
CA ALA A 458 -30.51 39.63 5.30
C ALA A 458 -31.61 40.36 4.51
N GLU A 459 -32.72 39.69 4.19
CA GLU A 459 -33.90 40.32 3.59
C GLU A 459 -34.51 41.39 4.52
N THR A 460 -34.63 41.08 5.82
CA THR A 460 -35.16 42.04 6.81
C THR A 460 -34.25 43.26 6.95
N VAL A 461 -32.93 43.08 6.92
CA VAL A 461 -31.94 44.17 7.00
C VAL A 461 -31.93 45.00 5.71
N GLU A 462 -32.01 44.39 4.52
CA GLU A 462 -32.16 45.13 3.26
C GLU A 462 -33.47 45.95 3.21
N ASP A 463 -34.58 45.38 3.67
CA ASP A 463 -35.86 46.10 3.74
C ASP A 463 -35.84 47.25 4.75
N MET A 464 -35.15 47.07 5.88
CA MET A 464 -34.94 48.14 6.87
C MET A 464 -34.02 49.25 6.34
N VAL A 465 -33.01 48.92 5.53
CA VAL A 465 -32.13 49.92 4.90
C VAL A 465 -32.86 50.68 3.80
N LYS A 466 -33.68 50.01 2.98
CA LYS A 466 -34.52 50.65 1.95
C LYS A 466 -35.57 51.59 2.54
N LYS A 467 -36.16 51.24 3.71
CA LYS A 467 -37.14 52.09 4.41
C LYS A 467 -36.54 53.30 5.13
N ASN A 468 -35.23 53.30 5.42
CA ASN A 468 -34.55 54.36 6.17
C ASN A 468 -33.76 55.35 5.31
N LEU A 469 -33.83 55.26 3.98
CA LEU A 469 -33.23 56.25 3.08
C LEU A 469 -34.14 57.49 2.99
N PRO A 470 -33.64 58.72 3.27
CA PRO A 470 -34.43 59.93 3.08
C PRO A 470 -34.71 60.18 1.59
N PRO A 471 -35.87 60.77 1.23
CA PRO A 471 -36.24 60.97 -0.16
C PRO A 471 -35.27 61.94 -0.86
N ALA A 472 -34.84 61.56 -2.07
CA ALA A 472 -33.92 62.35 -2.88
C ALA A 472 -34.55 63.69 -3.29
N SER A 473 -33.99 64.80 -2.81
CA SER A 473 -34.29 66.14 -3.31
C SER A 473 -33.60 66.34 -4.67
N SER A 474 -34.40 66.63 -5.69
CA SER A 474 -33.91 66.97 -7.04
C SER A 474 -33.41 68.43 -7.07
N PRO A 475 -32.31 68.76 -7.78
CA PRO A 475 -31.88 70.15 -7.93
C PRO A 475 -32.67 70.84 -9.04
N GLY A 476 -33.54 71.78 -8.66
CA GLY A 476 -34.23 72.68 -9.59
C GLY A 476 -33.33 73.84 -10.00
N SER A 477 -33.04 73.92 -11.30
CA SER A 477 -32.40 75.03 -11.99
C SER A 477 -33.22 76.33 -11.93
N LYS A 478 -32.60 77.46 -11.52
CA LYS A 478 -33.07 78.82 -11.87
C LYS A 478 -31.88 79.77 -12.11
N ASN A 479 -31.94 80.44 -13.26
CA ASN A 479 -31.08 81.52 -13.75
C ASN A 479 -31.09 82.77 -12.83
N PRO A 480 -30.04 83.61 -12.87
CA PRO A 480 -30.13 85.00 -12.43
C PRO A 480 -30.36 85.94 -13.62
N GLU A 481 -31.46 86.70 -13.59
CA GLU A 481 -31.62 87.92 -14.39
C GLU A 481 -31.28 89.17 -13.54
N LEU A 482 -30.43 90.01 -14.14
CA LEU A 482 -30.38 91.48 -14.13
C LEU A 482 -31.11 92.30 -13.04
N GLY A 483 -30.35 93.21 -12.43
CA GLY A 483 -30.62 94.64 -12.64
C GLY A 483 -31.17 95.49 -11.49
N SER A 484 -30.26 96.33 -10.94
CA SER A 484 -30.43 97.75 -10.58
C SER A 484 -31.34 98.20 -9.43
N GLY A 485 -30.73 98.98 -8.53
CA GLY A 485 -31.34 99.77 -7.45
C GLY A 485 -30.28 100.26 -6.49
#